data_AF-A0A0G4E9J6-F1
#
_entry.id   AF-A0A0G4E9J6-F1
#
_cell.length_a   1.000
_cell.length_b   1.000
_cell.length_c   1.000
_cell.angle_alpha   90.00
_cell.angle_beta   90.00
_cell.angle_gamma   90.00
#
_symmetry.space_group_name_H-M   'P 1'
#
loop_
_entity.id
_entity.type
_entity.pdbx_description
1 polymer ?
#
loop_
_entity_poly.entity_id
_entity_poly.type
_entity_poly.pdbx_seq_one_letter_code
_entity_poly.pdbx_strand_id
1 'polypeptide(L)'
;MIPGVCGEKVDMTARLITDAENLDGGIHCNVTLDGDALRLTETDTDEELAKYGLDGIKTPILLTPSSKQCTAIRFAERPDDTICLKSQMTRDKLWVALNVAILCRHVGEFRTDLPTVPTPEEKEALVFEGEDPDSGIHVHLPNVEKAKIAPQVTSM
;
A
#
# COMPACT_ATOMS: atom_id res chain seq x y z
N MET A 1 -1.16 8.52 8.62
CA MET A 1 -1.18 8.83 7.17
C MET A 1 0.18 9.39 6.78
N ILE A 2 0.92 8.72 5.89
CA ILE A 2 2.22 9.20 5.39
C ILE A 2 1.94 10.17 4.22
N PRO A 3 2.25 11.47 4.35
CA PRO A 3 1.98 12.46 3.30
C PRO A 3 2.71 12.09 2.00
N GLY A 4 2.00 12.12 0.88
CA GLY A 4 2.57 11.85 -0.45
C GLY A 4 2.67 10.37 -0.85
N VAL A 5 2.27 9.43 0.02
CA VAL A 5 2.33 7.98 -0.26
C VAL A 5 0.95 7.32 -0.05
N CYS A 6 0.22 7.71 0.99
CA CYS A 6 -1.12 7.18 1.26
C CYS A 6 -2.22 7.98 0.54
N GLY A 7 -3.19 7.29 -0.07
CA GLY A 7 -4.37 7.92 -0.69
C GLY A 7 -4.28 8.20 -2.18
N GLU A 8 -3.28 7.63 -2.88
CA GLU A 8 -3.26 7.64 -4.34
C GLU A 8 -4.43 6.80 -4.86
N LYS A 9 -5.36 7.45 -5.58
CA LYS A 9 -6.40 6.75 -6.31
C LYS A 9 -5.78 6.12 -7.55
N VAL A 10 -6.09 4.86 -7.77
CA VAL A 10 -5.65 4.13 -8.96
C VAL A 10 -6.87 3.72 -9.75
N ASP A 11 -6.94 4.20 -10.99
CA ASP A 11 -7.94 3.81 -11.97
C ASP A 11 -7.23 3.23 -13.20
N MET A 12 -7.60 2.02 -13.59
CA MET A 12 -6.98 1.30 -14.71
C MET A 12 -7.91 0.24 -15.28
N THR A 13 -7.61 -0.22 -16.49
CA THR A 13 -8.33 -1.34 -17.13
C THR A 13 -7.56 -2.64 -16.95
N ALA A 14 -8.30 -3.72 -16.73
CA ALA A 14 -7.75 -5.06 -16.54
C ALA A 14 -8.69 -6.14 -17.07
N ARG A 15 -8.24 -7.38 -16.97
CA ARG A 15 -9.06 -8.58 -17.13
C ARG A 15 -9.09 -9.32 -15.79
N LEU A 16 -10.30 -9.61 -15.30
CA LEU A 16 -10.51 -10.49 -14.16
C LEU A 16 -10.56 -11.94 -14.67
N ILE A 17 -9.67 -12.77 -14.15
CA ILE A 17 -9.60 -14.20 -14.41
C ILE A 17 -10.08 -14.94 -13.17
N THR A 18 -11.25 -15.58 -13.30
CA THR A 18 -11.83 -16.44 -12.26
C THR A 18 -11.50 -17.92 -12.47
N ASP A 19 -11.04 -18.30 -13.68
CA ASP A 19 -10.57 -19.64 -14.03
C ASP A 19 -9.04 -19.63 -14.23
N ALA A 20 -8.32 -20.18 -13.26
CA ALA A 20 -6.86 -20.23 -13.28
C ALA A 20 -6.28 -21.07 -14.44
N GLU A 21 -7.08 -21.94 -15.08
CA GLU A 21 -6.65 -22.77 -16.21
C GLU A 21 -6.74 -22.00 -17.54
N ASN A 22 -7.49 -20.90 -17.60
CA ASN A 22 -7.69 -20.11 -18.81
C ASN A 22 -7.48 -18.60 -18.59
N LEU A 23 -6.22 -18.16 -18.76
CA LEU A 23 -5.83 -16.75 -18.64
C LEU A 23 -6.32 -15.85 -19.80
N ASP A 24 -6.88 -16.43 -20.86
CA ASP A 24 -7.36 -15.68 -22.04
C ASP A 24 -8.85 -15.33 -21.96
N GLY A 25 -9.63 -16.09 -21.18
CA GLY A 25 -11.10 -15.97 -21.07
C GLY A 25 -11.62 -14.94 -20.05
N GLY A 26 -10.82 -13.95 -19.67
CA GLY A 26 -11.17 -12.99 -18.63
C GLY A 26 -12.25 -11.97 -18.97
N ILE A 27 -12.97 -11.52 -17.94
CA ILE A 27 -13.94 -10.41 -18.04
C ILE A 27 -13.18 -9.08 -18.04
N HIS A 28 -13.46 -8.20 -18.99
CA HIS A 28 -12.87 -6.85 -19.00
C HIS A 28 -13.48 -6.00 -17.89
N CYS A 29 -12.61 -5.43 -17.06
CA CYS A 29 -13.04 -4.64 -15.92
C CYS A 29 -12.18 -3.40 -15.71
N ASN A 30 -12.81 -2.37 -15.19
CA ASN A 30 -12.17 -1.22 -14.57
C ASN A 30 -11.78 -1.58 -13.13
N VAL A 31 -10.53 -1.34 -12.79
CA VAL A 31 -9.96 -1.51 -11.46
C VAL A 31 -9.84 -0.13 -10.83
N THR A 32 -10.53 0.07 -9.71
CA THR A 32 -10.45 1.30 -8.92
C THR A 32 -9.97 0.94 -7.52
N LEU A 33 -8.84 1.51 -7.11
CA LEU A 33 -8.38 1.47 -5.73
C LEU A 33 -8.84 2.77 -5.04
N ASP A 34 -9.86 2.65 -4.20
CA ASP A 34 -10.22 3.70 -3.24
C ASP A 34 -9.50 3.41 -1.91
N GLY A 35 -9.38 4.43 -1.04
CA GLY A 35 -8.55 4.33 0.18
C GLY A 35 -8.91 3.19 1.14
N ASP A 36 -10.07 2.55 0.95
CA ASP A 36 -10.60 1.49 1.81
C ASP A 36 -10.80 0.15 1.09
N ALA A 37 -10.87 0.15 -0.25
CA ALA A 37 -11.18 -1.04 -1.04
C ALA A 37 -10.61 -1.00 -2.46
N LEU A 38 -10.32 -2.18 -2.97
CA LEU A 38 -10.11 -2.42 -4.39
C LEU A 38 -11.46 -2.85 -5.01
N ARG A 39 -11.91 -2.17 -6.05
CA ARG A 39 -13.16 -2.45 -6.76
C ARG A 39 -12.89 -2.84 -8.20
N LEU A 40 -13.65 -3.82 -8.68
CA LEU A 40 -13.68 -4.26 -10.06
C LEU A 40 -15.08 -4.03 -10.60
N THR A 41 -15.18 -3.25 -11.67
CA THR A 41 -16.44 -2.95 -12.35
C THR A 41 -16.33 -3.40 -13.79
N GLU A 42 -17.30 -4.13 -14.32
CA GLU A 42 -17.27 -4.56 -15.72
C GLU A 42 -17.29 -3.35 -16.65
N THR A 43 -16.42 -3.36 -17.67
CA THR A 43 -16.22 -2.18 -18.53
C THR A 43 -17.43 -1.85 -19.40
N ASP A 44 -18.21 -2.86 -19.81
CA ASP A 44 -19.30 -2.67 -20.77
C ASP A 44 -20.65 -2.35 -20.10
N THR A 45 -20.86 -2.81 -18.87
CA THR A 45 -22.14 -2.71 -18.15
C THR A 45 -22.09 -1.76 -16.95
N ASP A 46 -20.88 -1.35 -16.52
CA ASP A 46 -20.63 -0.65 -15.26
C ASP A 46 -21.16 -1.40 -14.01
N GLU A 47 -21.33 -2.71 -14.09
CA GLU A 47 -21.75 -3.55 -12.96
C GLU A 47 -20.56 -3.90 -12.04
N GLU A 48 -20.73 -3.83 -10.71
CA GLU A 48 -19.69 -4.19 -9.75
C GLU A 48 -19.49 -5.71 -9.74
N LEU A 49 -18.39 -6.18 -10.33
CA LEU A 49 -18.02 -7.60 -10.37
C LEU A 49 -17.50 -8.08 -9.02
N ALA A 50 -16.67 -7.26 -8.38
CA ALA A 50 -16.08 -7.59 -7.10
C ALA A 50 -15.67 -6.35 -6.32
N LYS A 51 -15.80 -6.46 -5.00
CA LYS A 51 -15.27 -5.49 -4.05
C LYS A 51 -14.45 -6.19 -2.99
N TYR A 52 -13.26 -5.65 -2.78
CA TYR A 52 -12.23 -6.20 -1.92
C TYR A 52 -11.87 -5.16 -0.87
N GLY A 53 -12.40 -5.31 0.35
CA GLY A 53 -11.91 -4.53 1.49
C GLY A 53 -10.44 -4.84 1.74
N LEU A 54 -9.61 -3.81 1.95
CA LEU A 54 -8.16 -3.98 2.08
C LEU A 54 -7.77 -4.87 3.28
N ASP A 55 -8.54 -4.84 4.36
CA ASP A 55 -8.34 -5.69 5.55
C ASP A 55 -8.51 -7.19 5.28
N GLY A 56 -9.30 -7.54 4.27
CA GLY A 56 -9.54 -8.92 3.89
C GLY A 56 -8.43 -9.52 3.03
N ILE A 57 -7.61 -8.67 2.39
CA ILE A 57 -6.57 -9.12 1.45
C ILE A 57 -5.41 -9.72 2.23
N LYS A 58 -5.10 -10.98 1.96
CA LYS A 58 -3.91 -11.62 2.52
C LYS A 58 -2.66 -11.06 1.85
N THR A 59 -1.78 -10.50 2.66
CA THR A 59 -0.44 -10.08 2.24
C THR A 59 0.57 -11.22 2.38
N PRO A 60 1.63 -11.27 1.55
CA PRO A 60 1.89 -10.38 0.42
C PRO A 60 0.98 -10.65 -0.78
N ILE A 61 0.66 -9.60 -1.55
CA ILE A 61 -0.01 -9.76 -2.85
C ILE A 61 0.94 -10.46 -3.80
N LEU A 62 0.45 -11.51 -4.46
CA LEU A 62 1.31 -12.40 -5.22
C LEU A 62 1.38 -12.03 -6.69
N LEU A 63 2.58 -12.19 -7.22
CA LEU A 63 2.83 -12.12 -8.65
C LEU A 63 2.70 -13.53 -9.23
N THR A 64 1.99 -13.67 -10.34
CA THR A 64 1.79 -14.97 -10.97
C THR A 64 3.05 -15.38 -11.73
N PRO A 65 3.66 -16.56 -11.48
CA PRO A 65 4.87 -16.97 -12.19
C PRO A 65 4.63 -17.26 -13.68
N SER A 66 3.39 -17.62 -14.04
CA SER A 66 2.97 -17.91 -15.41
C SER A 66 2.75 -16.65 -16.27
N SER A 67 2.66 -15.46 -15.68
CA SER A 67 2.42 -14.22 -16.42
C SER A 67 3.05 -13.00 -15.76
N LYS A 68 3.78 -12.22 -16.56
CA LYS A 68 4.35 -10.93 -16.10
C LYS A 68 3.28 -9.83 -15.95
N GLN A 69 2.08 -10.07 -16.48
CA GLN A 69 0.99 -9.10 -16.54
C GLN A 69 -0.06 -9.29 -15.44
N CYS A 70 -0.02 -10.41 -14.72
CA CYS A 70 -1.06 -10.75 -13.76
C CYS A 70 -0.56 -10.71 -12.31
N THR A 71 -1.50 -10.46 -11.41
CA THR A 71 -1.32 -10.52 -9.96
C THR A 71 -2.51 -11.25 -9.35
N ALA A 72 -2.28 -12.06 -8.33
CA ALA A 72 -3.31 -12.79 -7.63
C ALA A 72 -3.64 -12.11 -6.31
N ILE A 73 -4.93 -11.85 -6.09
CA ILE A 73 -5.46 -11.32 -4.84
C ILE A 73 -6.00 -12.49 -4.02
N ARG A 74 -5.38 -12.73 -2.86
CA ARG A 74 -5.73 -13.82 -1.96
C ARG A 74 -6.63 -13.37 -0.84
N PHE A 75 -7.57 -14.23 -0.45
CA PHE A 75 -8.42 -14.02 0.71
C PHE A 75 -8.44 -15.24 1.62
N ALA A 76 -8.96 -15.06 2.85
CA ALA A 76 -9.08 -16.15 3.79
C ALA A 76 -10.18 -17.16 3.43
N GLU A 77 -11.30 -16.69 2.88
CA GLU A 77 -12.54 -17.45 2.78
C GLU A 77 -13.05 -17.62 1.34
N ARG A 78 -12.29 -17.17 0.34
CA ARG A 78 -12.66 -17.28 -1.08
C ARG A 78 -11.47 -17.69 -1.94
N PRO A 79 -11.72 -18.32 -3.10
CA PRO A 79 -10.68 -18.62 -4.08
C PRO A 79 -9.93 -17.35 -4.50
N ASP A 80 -8.70 -17.55 -4.95
CA ASP A 80 -7.83 -16.46 -5.40
C ASP A 80 -8.34 -15.88 -6.71
N ASP A 81 -8.53 -14.57 -6.75
CA ASP A 81 -8.88 -13.85 -7.98
C ASP A 81 -7.61 -13.36 -8.67
N THR A 82 -7.51 -13.60 -9.98
CA THR A 82 -6.34 -13.16 -10.76
C THR A 82 -6.69 -11.95 -11.61
N ILE A 83 -5.95 -10.87 -11.44
CA ILE A 83 -6.12 -9.61 -12.19
C ILE A 83 -4.97 -9.47 -13.17
N CYS A 84 -5.28 -9.48 -14.47
CA CYS A 84 -4.32 -9.35 -15.56
C CYS A 84 -4.41 -7.97 -16.21
N LEU A 85 -3.30 -7.24 -16.25
CA LEU A 85 -3.22 -5.90 -16.84
C LEU A 85 -2.56 -5.90 -18.21
N LYS A 86 -2.66 -4.78 -18.93
CA LYS A 86 -2.15 -4.63 -20.30
C LYS A 86 -0.64 -4.82 -20.42
N SER A 87 0.13 -4.56 -19.36
CA SER A 87 1.58 -4.68 -19.34
C SER A 87 2.12 -5.01 -17.95
N GLN A 88 3.37 -5.46 -17.89
CA GLN A 88 4.10 -5.64 -16.63
C GLN A 88 4.16 -4.33 -15.83
N MET A 89 4.44 -3.21 -16.49
CA MET A 89 4.54 -1.89 -15.84
C MET A 89 3.21 -1.50 -15.15
N THR A 90 2.08 -1.69 -15.82
CA THR A 90 0.77 -1.40 -15.22
C THR A 90 0.47 -2.35 -14.06
N ARG A 91 0.86 -3.63 -14.17
CA ARG A 91 0.72 -4.60 -13.09
C ARG A 91 1.55 -4.23 -11.88
N ASP A 92 2.81 -3.83 -12.08
CA ASP A 92 3.71 -3.38 -11.02
C ASP A 92 3.15 -2.12 -10.34
N LYS A 93 2.58 -1.18 -11.10
CA LYS A 93 1.91 0.00 -10.54
C LYS A 93 0.74 -0.37 -9.63
N LEU A 94 -0.15 -1.28 -10.07
CA LEU A 94 -1.25 -1.77 -9.24
C LEU A 94 -0.73 -2.46 -7.98
N TRP A 95 0.25 -3.34 -8.14
CA TRP A 95 0.85 -4.10 -7.05
C TRP A 95 1.45 -3.18 -5.98
N VAL A 96 2.23 -2.18 -6.38
CA VAL A 96 2.79 -1.19 -5.46
C VAL A 96 1.68 -0.41 -4.76
N ALA A 97 0.73 0.13 -5.51
CA ALA A 97 -0.34 0.95 -4.95
C ALA A 97 -1.19 0.17 -3.93
N LEU A 98 -1.51 -1.09 -4.23
CA LEU A 98 -2.31 -1.93 -3.35
C LEU A 98 -1.55 -2.30 -2.05
N ASN A 99 -0.26 -2.65 -2.16
CA ASN A 99 0.57 -2.89 -0.97
C ASN A 99 0.70 -1.62 -0.11
N VAL A 100 0.92 -0.47 -0.75
CA VAL A 100 0.98 0.83 -0.05
C VAL A 100 -0.34 1.13 0.66
N ALA A 101 -1.48 0.92 0.00
CA ALA A 101 -2.79 1.16 0.61
C ALA A 101 -3.02 0.27 1.84
N ILE A 102 -2.68 -1.02 1.76
CA ILE A 102 -2.77 -1.96 2.90
C ILE A 102 -1.85 -1.53 4.04
N LEU A 103 -0.59 -1.20 3.74
CA LEU A 103 0.36 -0.73 4.76
C LEU A 103 -0.10 0.56 5.43
N CYS A 104 -0.59 1.53 4.64
CA CYS A 104 -1.09 2.81 5.14
C CYS A 104 -2.26 2.63 6.11
N ARG A 105 -3.11 1.63 5.86
CA ARG A 105 -4.24 1.29 6.72
C ARG A 105 -3.75 0.71 8.05
N HIS A 106 -2.92 -0.32 8.02
CA HIS A 106 -2.38 -0.92 9.24
C HIS A 106 -1.52 0.06 10.05
N VAL A 107 -0.68 0.89 9.42
CA VAL A 107 0.10 1.91 10.14
C VAL A 107 -0.80 3.00 10.76
N GLY A 108 -1.96 3.28 10.16
CA GLY A 108 -2.98 4.14 10.75
C GLY A 108 -3.55 3.53 12.04
N GLU A 109 -3.90 2.24 12.01
CA GLU A 109 -4.40 1.47 13.16
C GLU A 109 -3.36 1.37 14.29
N PHE A 110 -2.10 1.09 13.96
CA PHE A 110 -1.02 1.04 14.96
C PHE A 110 -0.78 2.39 15.66
N ARG A 111 -1.06 3.53 14.99
CA ARG A 111 -0.97 4.86 15.63
C ARG A 111 -2.13 5.14 16.58
N THR A 112 -3.29 4.52 16.39
CA THR A 112 -4.42 4.64 17.32
C THR A 112 -4.31 3.69 18.50
N ASP A 113 -3.61 2.56 18.33
CA ASP A 113 -3.47 1.52 19.36
C ASP A 113 -2.24 1.67 20.26
N LEU A 114 -1.35 2.65 19.99
CA LEU A 114 -0.29 3.00 20.93
C LEU A 114 -0.93 3.64 22.17
N PRO A 115 -0.79 3.03 23.38
CA PRO A 115 -1.24 3.66 24.59
C PRO A 115 -0.51 5.00 24.74
N THR A 116 -1.26 6.10 24.77
CA THR A 116 -0.78 7.45 25.07
C THR A 116 -0.30 7.60 26.52
N VAL A 117 -0.39 6.54 27.31
CA VAL A 117 0.11 6.47 28.67
C VAL A 117 1.42 5.69 28.63
N PRO A 118 2.58 6.36 28.78
CA PRO A 118 3.85 5.66 28.89
C PRO A 118 3.78 4.68 30.06
N THR A 119 4.32 3.48 29.83
CA THR A 119 4.43 2.46 30.87
C THR A 119 5.25 3.00 32.06
N PRO A 120 5.09 2.46 33.27
CA PRO A 120 5.87 2.92 34.43
C PRO A 120 7.39 2.88 34.17
N GLU A 121 7.85 1.91 33.39
CA GLU A 121 9.26 1.73 33.00
C GLU A 121 9.73 2.84 32.03
N GLU A 122 8.89 3.24 31.08
CA GLU A 122 9.17 4.37 30.16
C GLU A 122 9.12 5.73 30.88
N LYS A 123 8.28 5.86 31.91
CA LYS A 123 8.24 7.07 32.76
C LYS A 123 9.52 7.25 33.57
N GLU A 124 10.11 6.17 34.08
CA GLU A 124 11.39 6.25 34.80
C GLU A 124 12.55 6.62 33.88
N ALA A 125 12.55 6.14 32.63
CA ALA A 125 13.56 6.51 31.62
C ALA A 125 13.50 8.01 31.25
N LEU A 126 12.29 8.56 31.05
CA LEU A 126 12.08 9.98 30.71
C LEU A 126 12.48 10.95 31.84
N VAL A 127 12.33 10.53 33.11
CA VAL A 127 12.75 11.33 34.27
C VAL A 127 14.28 11.39 34.39
N PHE A 128 15.00 10.40 33.86
CA PHE A 128 16.47 10.34 33.93
C PHE A 128 17.18 11.23 32.90
N GLU A 129 16.53 11.53 31.76
CA GLU A 129 17.13 12.30 30.67
C GLU A 129 16.80 13.81 30.68
N GLY A 130 15.92 14.27 31.58
CA GLY A 130 15.76 15.70 31.86
C GLY A 130 15.21 16.54 30.69
N GLU A 131 14.36 15.99 29.83
CA GLU A 131 13.66 16.75 28.80
C GLU A 131 12.23 17.13 29.24
N ASP A 132 11.92 18.43 29.10
CA ASP A 132 10.61 19.05 29.30
C ASP A 132 9.56 18.36 28.40
N PRO A 133 8.34 18.05 28.89
CA PRO A 133 7.39 17.15 28.22
C PRO A 133 6.69 17.75 26.98
N ASP A 134 7.15 18.87 26.43
CA ASP A 134 6.48 19.59 25.31
C ASP A 134 7.25 19.61 23.98
N SER A 135 8.36 18.86 23.84
CA SER A 135 9.03 18.71 22.54
C SER A 135 9.01 17.26 22.06
N GLY A 136 8.38 17.04 20.91
CA GLY A 136 8.32 15.75 20.25
C GLY A 136 9.70 15.12 19.96
N ILE A 137 9.71 13.80 19.86
CA ILE A 137 10.91 12.98 19.69
C ILE A 137 11.59 13.30 18.34
N HIS A 138 12.75 13.96 18.38
CA HIS A 138 13.65 14.09 17.23
C HIS A 138 14.60 12.89 17.18
N VAL A 139 14.27 11.88 16.37
CA VAL A 139 15.18 10.75 16.13
C VAL A 139 16.34 11.19 15.23
N HIS A 140 17.52 11.36 15.81
CA HIS A 140 18.76 11.44 15.06
C HIS A 140 19.18 10.04 14.61
N LEU A 141 19.11 9.76 13.31
CA LEU A 141 19.71 8.57 12.70
C LEU A 141 21.22 8.81 12.50
N PRO A 142 22.12 8.10 13.20
CA PRO A 142 23.54 8.17 12.90
C PRO A 142 23.85 7.29 11.68
N ASN A 143 24.58 7.87 10.71
CA ASN A 143 25.05 7.27 9.45
C ASN A 143 24.17 7.42 8.19
N VAL A 144 23.74 8.64 7.89
CA VAL A 144 23.64 9.07 6.49
C VAL A 144 24.85 9.94 6.20
N GLU A 145 25.88 9.35 5.57
CA GLU A 145 26.97 10.10 4.99
C GLU A 145 26.39 11.16 4.05
N LYS A 146 26.67 12.43 4.39
CA LYS A 146 26.24 13.60 3.63
C LYS A 146 26.80 13.52 2.21
N ALA A 147 25.98 13.07 1.26
CA ALA A 147 26.18 13.37 -0.14
C ALA A 147 26.16 14.91 -0.29
N LYS A 148 27.34 15.49 -0.50
CA LYS A 148 27.54 16.91 -0.79
C LYS A 148 26.75 17.25 -2.05
N ILE A 149 25.68 18.03 -1.91
CA ILE A 149 25.12 18.80 -3.01
C ILE A 149 25.48 20.25 -2.73
N ALA A 150 26.50 20.73 -3.43
CA ALA A 150 26.86 22.15 -3.45
C ALA A 150 25.94 22.89 -4.44
N PRO A 151 25.33 24.01 -4.06
CA PRO A 151 24.96 25.03 -5.04
C PRO A 151 26.16 25.99 -5.19
N GLN A 152 26.75 26.02 -6.37
CA GLN A 152 27.61 27.13 -6.78
C GLN A 152 26.73 28.38 -6.93
N VAL A 153 27.03 29.42 -6.15
CA VAL A 153 26.64 30.80 -6.48
C VAL A 153 27.90 31.64 -6.36
N THR A 154 28.59 31.83 -7.48
CA THR A 154 29.57 32.90 -7.65
C THR A 154 28.81 34.18 -7.96
N SER A 155 28.89 35.17 -7.08
CA SER A 155 28.70 36.58 -7.46
C SER A 155 30.06 37.27 -7.34
N MET A 156 30.51 37.86 -8.45
CA MET A 156 31.41 39.00 -8.42
C MET A 156 30.58 40.27 -8.16
#